data_AF-A0A8C0JE02-F1
#
_entry.id   AF-A0A8C0JE02-F1
#
_cell.length_a   1.000
_cell.length_b   1.000
_cell.length_c   1.000
_cell.angle_alpha   90.00
_cell.angle_beta   90.00
_cell.angle_gamma   90.00
#
_symmetry.space_group_name_H-M   'P 1'
#
loop_
_entity.id
_entity.type
_entity.pdbx_description
1 polymer ?
#
loop_
_entity_poly.entity_id
_entity_poly.type
_entity_poly.pdbx_seq_one_letter_code
_entity_poly.pdbx_strand_id
1 'polypeptide(L)'
;MPVGMARDLEETGCSSSEEEEVEEGPEDHPCIMWTGGCRRIPILVFHAEAILTKDSYIRLIGERYRLSYKIVKTDSRLVRSILTAHGFHEVHPNSSDYNLMWTGSHLKPYLLRTLSDIQKVNHFPR
;
A
#
# COMPACT_ATOMS: atom_id res chain seq x y z
N MET A 1 -37.25 59.08 8.48
CA MET A 1 -37.67 58.29 9.66
C MET A 1 -38.08 56.89 9.18
N PRO A 2 -37.77 55.80 9.90
CA PRO A 2 -36.52 55.04 9.70
C PRO A 2 -36.65 53.48 9.86
N VAL A 3 -35.47 52.82 9.87
CA VAL A 3 -35.08 51.54 10.53
C VAL A 3 -35.40 50.18 9.88
N GLY A 4 -34.33 49.37 9.74
CA GLY A 4 -34.36 47.91 9.78
C GLY A 4 -33.00 47.25 9.49
N MET A 5 -32.14 47.11 10.51
CA MET A 5 -30.82 46.43 10.48
C MET A 5 -30.93 44.90 10.43
N ALA A 6 -29.96 44.22 9.79
CA ALA A 6 -29.17 43.06 10.29
C ALA A 6 -28.31 42.51 9.11
N ARG A 7 -26.96 42.43 9.14
CA ARG A 7 -26.07 41.52 9.93
C ARG A 7 -26.34 40.03 9.58
N ASP A 8 -25.41 39.19 9.11
CA ASP A 8 -23.95 39.11 9.33
C ASP A 8 -23.18 38.47 8.16
N LEU A 9 -21.95 38.95 8.00
CA LEU A 9 -20.84 38.42 7.21
C LEU A 9 -20.03 37.53 8.17
N GLU A 10 -19.97 36.22 7.92
CA GLU A 10 -19.02 35.34 8.61
C GLU A 10 -18.14 34.67 7.56
N GLU A 11 -17.00 35.31 7.33
CA GLU A 11 -15.75 34.67 6.91
C GLU A 11 -15.38 33.63 7.98
N THR A 12 -15.32 32.35 7.61
CA THR A 12 -14.57 31.38 8.40
C THR A 12 -13.38 30.91 7.56
N GLY A 13 -12.38 31.78 7.48
CA GLY A 13 -11.03 31.38 7.13
C GLY A 13 -10.51 30.45 8.22
N CYS A 14 -10.25 29.19 7.86
CA CYS A 14 -9.49 28.30 8.74
C CYS A 14 -8.01 28.69 8.61
N SER A 15 -7.58 29.63 9.44
CA SER A 15 -6.17 29.90 9.70
C SER A 15 -5.82 29.31 11.05
N SER A 16 -5.27 28.09 11.03
CA SER A 16 -4.38 27.63 12.09
C SER A 16 -3.11 27.15 11.42
N SER A 17 -2.06 27.94 11.61
CA SER A 17 -0.67 27.63 11.32
C SER A 17 -0.28 26.35 12.04
N GLU A 18 -0.22 25.26 11.30
CA GLU A 18 0.57 24.08 11.61
C GLU A 18 1.58 23.96 10.47
N GLU A 19 2.83 23.74 10.86
CA GLU A 19 3.99 23.63 9.99
C GLU A 19 3.60 22.85 8.72
N GLU A 20 3.85 23.44 7.54
CA GLU A 20 3.79 22.70 6.29
C GLU A 20 4.89 21.63 6.37
N GLU A 21 4.58 20.50 7.02
CA GLU A 21 5.06 19.23 6.51
C GLU A 21 4.61 19.25 5.06
N VAL A 22 5.58 19.42 4.16
CA VAL A 22 5.39 19.17 2.75
C VAL A 22 4.87 17.74 2.70
N GLU A 23 3.53 17.57 2.66
CA GLU A 23 2.94 16.34 2.18
C GLU A 23 3.48 16.25 0.76
N GLU A 24 4.57 15.50 0.58
CA GLU A 24 5.01 15.02 -0.71
C GLU A 24 3.77 14.33 -1.28
N GLY A 25 3.03 15.07 -2.11
CA GLY A 25 1.89 14.53 -2.83
C GLY A 25 2.33 13.24 -3.51
N PRO A 26 1.41 12.29 -3.75
CA PRO A 26 1.78 10.93 -4.14
C PRO A 26 2.79 10.97 -5.28
N GLU A 27 4.06 10.70 -4.97
CA GLU A 27 5.12 10.69 -5.96
C GLU A 27 4.70 9.70 -7.05
N ASP A 28 4.85 10.07 -8.32
CA ASP A 28 4.54 9.18 -9.44
C ASP A 28 5.55 8.03 -9.42
N HIS A 29 5.19 6.98 -8.67
CA HIS A 29 5.99 5.78 -8.52
C HIS A 29 5.69 4.80 -9.67
N PRO A 30 6.72 4.15 -10.24
CA PRO A 30 6.58 3.32 -11.43
C PRO A 30 5.77 2.03 -11.18
N CYS A 31 5.66 1.64 -9.90
CA CYS A 31 4.99 0.43 -9.45
C CYS A 31 3.90 0.69 -8.40
N ILE A 32 3.54 1.95 -8.11
CA ILE A 32 2.39 2.28 -7.26
C ILE A 32 1.41 3.14 -8.06
N MET A 33 0.22 2.60 -8.26
CA MET A 33 -0.92 3.32 -8.82
C MET A 33 -1.88 3.68 -7.70
N TRP A 34 -2.18 4.97 -7.55
CA TRP A 34 -3.15 5.42 -6.56
C TRP A 34 -4.56 5.44 -7.15
N THR A 35 -5.48 4.77 -6.47
CA THR A 35 -6.88 4.63 -6.87
C THR A 35 -7.84 5.00 -5.73
N GLY A 36 -9.15 4.91 -6.00
CA GLY A 36 -10.18 5.49 -5.13
C GLY A 36 -10.22 7.01 -5.23
N GLY A 37 -11.27 7.65 -4.68
CA GLY A 37 -11.54 9.09 -4.82
C GLY A 37 -10.32 10.00 -4.60
N CYS A 38 -10.03 10.43 -3.37
CA CYS A 38 -8.86 11.26 -3.08
C CYS A 38 -7.52 10.50 -3.16
N ARG A 39 -7.35 9.56 -4.11
CA ARG A 39 -6.12 8.77 -4.32
C ARG A 39 -5.63 8.03 -3.06
N ARG A 40 -6.55 7.48 -2.26
CA ARG A 40 -6.24 6.89 -0.94
C ARG A 40 -5.89 5.40 -0.99
N ILE A 41 -6.12 4.71 -2.11
CA ILE A 41 -5.96 3.25 -2.22
C ILE A 41 -4.76 2.95 -3.11
N PRO A 42 -3.60 2.53 -2.54
CA PRO A 42 -2.45 2.15 -3.33
C PRO A 42 -2.64 0.76 -3.97
N ILE A 43 -2.35 0.67 -5.25
CA ILE A 43 -2.24 -0.58 -6.01
C ILE A 43 -0.78 -0.76 -6.40
N LEU A 44 -0.18 -1.85 -5.92
CA LEU A 44 1.16 -2.26 -6.35
C LEU A 44 1.07 -2.98 -7.69
N VAL A 45 1.82 -2.48 -8.67
CA VAL A 45 1.92 -3.05 -10.02
C VAL A 45 3.25 -3.79 -10.14
N PHE A 46 3.19 -5.08 -10.47
CA PHE A 46 4.38 -5.91 -10.65
C PHE A 46 4.76 -6.00 -12.12
N HIS A 47 5.96 -5.54 -12.46
CA HIS A 47 6.48 -5.56 -13.81
C HIS A 47 7.46 -6.72 -14.00
N ALA A 48 7.25 -7.56 -15.02
CA ALA A 48 8.17 -8.66 -15.32
C ALA A 48 9.58 -8.17 -15.67
N GLU A 49 9.67 -6.97 -16.25
CA GLU A 49 10.92 -6.28 -16.59
C GLU A 49 11.83 -6.10 -15.37
N ALA A 50 11.27 -5.92 -14.16
CA ALA A 50 12.07 -5.76 -12.94
C ALA A 50 13.01 -6.96 -12.70
N ILE A 51 12.62 -8.17 -13.12
CA ILE A 51 13.47 -9.37 -13.02
C ILE A 51 14.58 -9.35 -14.09
N LEU A 52 14.29 -8.79 -15.27
CA LEU A 52 15.17 -8.80 -16.43
C LEU A 52 16.20 -7.67 -16.40
N THR A 53 15.75 -6.45 -16.13
CA THR A 53 16.57 -5.23 -16.20
C THR A 53 17.31 -4.94 -14.90
N LYS A 54 16.85 -5.51 -13.77
CA LYS A 54 17.32 -5.19 -12.42
C LYS A 54 17.24 -3.69 -12.12
N ASP A 55 16.16 -3.06 -12.60
CA ASP A 55 15.87 -1.65 -12.35
C ASP A 55 15.89 -1.35 -10.84
N SER A 56 16.87 -0.54 -10.42
CA SER A 56 17.05 -0.17 -9.01
C SER A 56 15.92 0.72 -8.50
N TYR A 57 15.24 1.46 -9.38
CA TYR A 57 14.18 2.37 -8.98
C TYR A 57 12.91 1.63 -8.54
N ILE A 58 12.53 0.58 -9.28
CA ILE A 58 11.41 -0.30 -8.88
C ILE A 58 11.70 -0.99 -7.55
N ARG A 59 12.94 -1.45 -7.37
CA ARG A 59 13.39 -2.08 -6.12
C ARG A 59 13.32 -1.12 -4.92
N LEU A 60 13.70 0.14 -5.12
CA LEU A 60 13.75 1.14 -4.05
C LEU A 60 12.39 1.37 -3.39
N ILE A 61 11.28 1.20 -4.13
CA ILE A 61 9.93 1.37 -3.60
C ILE A 61 9.63 0.35 -2.50
N GLY A 62 9.88 -0.93 -2.74
CA GLY A 62 9.67 -1.97 -1.72
C GLY A 62 10.56 -1.77 -0.51
N GLU A 63 11.81 -1.34 -0.71
CA GLU A 63 12.76 -1.06 0.37
C GLU A 63 12.34 0.17 1.21
N ARG A 64 11.92 1.28 0.56
CA ARG A 64 11.47 2.52 1.21
C ARG A 64 10.32 2.25 2.17
N TYR A 65 9.34 1.45 1.75
CA TYR A 65 8.16 1.12 2.55
C TYR A 65 8.30 -0.16 3.37
N ARG A 66 9.49 -0.79 3.39
CA ARG A 66 9.78 -2.04 4.11
C ARG A 66 8.76 -3.14 3.80
N LEU A 67 8.36 -3.23 2.53
CA LEU A 67 7.38 -4.21 2.10
C LEU A 67 7.95 -5.61 2.24
N SER A 68 7.11 -6.53 2.70
CA SER A 68 7.54 -7.90 3.01
C SER A 68 6.49 -8.92 2.60
N TYR A 69 6.97 -10.13 2.33
CA TYR A 69 6.12 -11.25 1.95
C TYR A 69 6.56 -12.53 2.62
N LYS A 70 5.65 -13.51 2.64
CA LYS A 70 5.97 -14.88 3.02
C LYS A 70 5.34 -15.88 2.07
N ILE A 71 6.05 -16.96 1.81
CA ILE A 71 5.61 -18.09 1.00
C ILE A 71 5.22 -19.25 1.93
N VAL A 72 4.03 -19.82 1.73
CA VAL A 72 3.52 -20.93 2.56
C VAL A 72 3.06 -22.09 1.68
N LYS A 73 3.61 -23.29 1.92
CA LYS A 73 3.22 -24.55 1.24
C LYS A 73 3.33 -24.48 -0.30
N THR A 74 4.33 -23.79 -0.81
CA THR A 74 4.65 -23.72 -2.26
C THR A 74 6.09 -23.26 -2.46
N ASP A 75 6.68 -23.57 -3.60
CA ASP A 75 7.99 -23.02 -3.99
C ASP A 75 7.83 -21.67 -4.74
N SER A 76 6.83 -21.57 -5.63
CA SER A 76 6.43 -20.33 -6.34
C SER A 76 7.60 -19.43 -6.79
N ARG A 77 8.64 -20.03 -7.39
CA ARG A 77 9.91 -19.34 -7.70
C ARG A 77 9.74 -18.04 -8.47
N LEU A 78 8.88 -18.00 -9.49
CA LEU A 78 8.63 -16.78 -10.27
C LEU A 78 8.03 -15.66 -9.40
N VAL A 79 7.09 -16.01 -8.51
CA VAL A 79 6.49 -15.06 -7.58
C VAL A 79 7.54 -14.55 -6.59
N ARG A 80 8.39 -15.43 -6.07
CA ARG A 80 9.53 -15.05 -5.23
C ARG A 80 10.45 -14.07 -5.96
N SER A 81 10.82 -14.38 -7.21
CA SER A 81 11.68 -13.54 -8.04
C SER A 81 11.07 -12.16 -8.31
N ILE A 82 9.77 -12.08 -8.63
CA ILE A 82 9.14 -10.78 -8.92
C ILE A 82 9.05 -9.92 -7.66
N LEU A 83 8.70 -10.50 -6.51
CA LEU A 83 8.62 -9.77 -5.24
C LEU A 83 9.99 -9.24 -4.81
N THR A 84 11.02 -10.08 -4.87
CA THR A 84 12.40 -9.67 -4.57
C THR A 84 12.92 -8.60 -5.54
N ALA A 85 12.55 -8.67 -6.82
CA ALA A 85 12.91 -7.64 -7.79
C ALA A 85 12.23 -6.28 -7.49
N HIS A 86 11.05 -6.29 -6.86
CA HIS A 86 10.35 -5.08 -6.40
C HIS A 86 10.77 -4.65 -4.98
N GLY A 87 11.86 -5.21 -4.44
CA GLY A 87 12.41 -4.81 -3.15
C GLY A 87 11.68 -5.35 -1.93
N PHE A 88 10.77 -6.32 -2.11
CA PHE A 88 10.12 -6.94 -0.95
C PHE A 88 11.08 -7.87 -0.21
N HIS A 89 11.00 -7.86 1.11
CA HIS A 89 11.76 -8.76 1.98
C HIS A 89 10.99 -10.07 2.26
N GLU A 90 11.60 -11.23 1.98
CA GLU A 90 11.02 -12.53 2.34
C GLU A 90 11.21 -12.78 3.84
N VAL A 91 10.11 -12.93 4.58
CA VAL A 91 10.13 -13.26 6.00
C VAL A 91 9.85 -14.74 6.23
N HIS A 92 10.18 -15.22 7.43
CA HIS A 92 9.90 -16.60 7.83
C HIS A 92 8.39 -16.91 7.72
N PRO A 93 7.97 -18.12 7.29
CA PRO A 93 6.55 -18.49 7.16
C PRO A 93 5.68 -18.27 8.41
N ASN A 94 6.30 -18.37 9.59
CA ASN A 94 5.63 -18.15 10.89
C ASN A 94 5.59 -16.68 11.32
N SER A 95 6.20 -15.75 10.58
CA SER A 95 6.14 -14.32 10.88
C SER A 95 4.70 -13.83 10.78
N SER A 96 4.27 -13.03 11.77
CA SER A 96 3.04 -12.24 11.71
C SER A 96 3.25 -10.88 11.05
N ASP A 97 4.50 -10.43 10.90
CA ASP A 97 4.87 -9.18 10.24
C ASP A 97 5.16 -9.46 8.76
N TYR A 98 4.17 -9.15 7.91
CA TYR A 98 4.23 -9.28 6.46
C TYR A 98 3.12 -8.43 5.80
N ASN A 99 3.28 -8.07 4.53
CA ASN A 99 2.21 -7.45 3.72
C ASN A 99 1.52 -8.46 2.81
N LEU A 100 2.26 -9.39 2.20
CA LEU A 100 1.72 -10.39 1.26
C LEU A 100 2.02 -11.82 1.71
N MET A 101 0.98 -12.63 1.89
CA MET A 101 1.11 -14.08 2.04
C MET A 101 0.76 -14.76 0.72
N TRP A 102 1.71 -15.49 0.14
CA TRP A 102 1.46 -16.32 -1.05
C TRP A 102 1.40 -17.80 -0.67
N THR A 103 0.26 -18.44 -0.90
CA THR A 103 0.02 -19.82 -0.50
C THR A 103 -0.29 -20.73 -1.69
N GLY A 104 0.17 -21.98 -1.61
CA GLY A 104 -0.14 -23.01 -2.62
C GLY A 104 -1.54 -23.63 -2.49
N SER A 105 -2.27 -23.32 -1.42
CA SER A 105 -3.60 -23.86 -1.12
C SER A 105 -4.46 -22.87 -0.33
N HIS A 106 -5.78 -23.05 -0.39
CA HIS A 106 -6.72 -22.23 0.35
C HIS A 106 -6.44 -22.28 1.87
N LEU A 107 -6.52 -21.12 2.52
CA LEU A 107 -6.42 -21.01 3.96
C LEU A 107 -7.74 -21.40 4.62
N LYS A 108 -7.65 -21.90 5.87
CA LYS A 108 -8.83 -22.13 6.69
C LYS A 108 -9.50 -20.77 7.00
N PRO A 109 -10.84 -20.67 6.99
CA PRO A 109 -11.55 -19.39 7.17
C PRO A 109 -11.14 -18.61 8.42
N TYR A 110 -10.82 -19.27 9.53
CA TYR A 110 -10.41 -18.58 10.76
C TYR A 110 -9.08 -17.82 10.60
N LEU A 111 -8.16 -18.28 9.74
CA LEU A 111 -6.90 -17.59 9.49
C LEU A 111 -7.13 -16.30 8.69
N LEU A 112 -8.12 -16.29 7.81
CA LEU A 112 -8.48 -15.09 7.04
C LEU A 112 -9.04 -13.98 7.95
N ARG A 113 -9.73 -14.36 9.03
CA ARG A 113 -10.27 -13.42 10.03
C ARG A 113 -9.19 -12.78 10.91
N THR A 114 -7.99 -13.34 10.95
CA THR A 114 -6.87 -12.81 11.75
C THR A 114 -5.96 -11.89 10.96
N LEU A 115 -6.20 -11.70 9.66
CA LEU A 115 -5.41 -10.79 8.83
C LEU A 115 -5.70 -9.34 9.24
N SER A 116 -4.66 -8.52 9.28
CA SER A 116 -4.82 -7.07 9.39
C SER A 116 -5.19 -6.45 8.03
N ASP A 117 -5.63 -5.20 8.04
CA ASP A 117 -6.06 -4.48 6.82
C ASP A 117 -4.94 -4.32 5.78
N ILE A 118 -3.69 -4.37 6.23
CA ILE A 118 -2.49 -4.27 5.37
C ILE A 118 -2.02 -5.63 4.84
N GLN A 119 -2.59 -6.73 5.32
CA GLN A 119 -2.22 -8.08 4.94
C GLN A 119 -3.10 -8.59 3.80
N LYS A 120 -2.45 -9.02 2.71
CA LYS A 120 -3.11 -9.59 1.54
C LYS A 120 -2.72 -11.05 1.36
N VAL A 121 -3.63 -11.84 0.80
CA VAL A 121 -3.45 -13.25 0.47
C VAL A 121 -3.98 -13.54 -0.94
N ASN A 122 -3.38 -14.50 -1.63
CA ASN A 122 -3.70 -14.85 -3.02
C ASN A 122 -4.90 -15.81 -3.20
N HIS A 123 -5.71 -16.03 -2.15
CA HIS A 123 -6.88 -16.90 -2.20
C HIS A 123 -8.09 -16.24 -1.54
N PHE A 124 -9.23 -16.31 -2.21
CA PHE A 124 -10.52 -16.01 -1.60
C PHE A 124 -10.95 -17.15 -0.65
N PRO A 125 -11.79 -16.85 0.36
CA PRO A 125 -12.44 -17.87 1.19
C PRO A 125 -13.18 -18.91 0.33
N ARG A 126 -13.16 -20.17 0.78
CA ARG A 126 -14.03 -21.24 0.29
C ARG A 126 -15.05 -21.62 1.36
#